data_AF-T1AHM3-F1
#
_entry.id   AF-T1AHM3-F1
#
_cell.length_a   1.000
_cell.length_b   1.000
_cell.length_c   1.000
_cell.angle_alpha   90.00
_cell.angle_beta   90.00
_cell.angle_gamma   90.00
#
_symmetry.space_group_name_H-M   'P 1'
#
loop_
_entity.id
_entity.type
_entity.pdbx_description
1 polymer ?
#
loop_
_entity_poly.entity_id
_entity_poly.type
_entity_poly.pdbx_seq_one_letter_code
_entity_poly.pdbx_strand_id
1 'polypeptide(L)'
;VVPIAVVFPRSVDEVIATQQIAAAAGVALTVRGAGTSVAGNAVGPGIVLDMSRHLNRIVDVDLSEMTAVVEPGVVLDALQHRLTGSGMRFGPDPSTHSRCTIGGMIGNNACGAHSVAYGRTAENVVSLNVIDGTGRRFLAGQGLDQVPGLRDLGHRYQATISS
;
A
#
# COMPACT_ATOMS: atom_id res chain seq x y z
N VAL A 1 -14.76 -2.44 -16.36
CA VAL A 1 -14.82 -3.88 -15.99
C VAL A 1 -15.57 -4.00 -14.68
N VAL A 2 -16.50 -4.97 -14.57
CA VAL A 2 -17.28 -5.21 -13.34
C VAL A 2 -16.60 -6.36 -12.59
N PRO A 3 -16.27 -6.21 -11.28
CA PRO A 3 -15.69 -7.29 -10.50
C PRO A 3 -16.75 -8.34 -10.14
N ILE A 4 -16.33 -9.59 -9.94
CA ILE A 4 -17.20 -10.65 -9.40
C ILE A 4 -17.66 -10.30 -7.98
N ALA A 5 -16.78 -9.72 -7.17
CA ALA A 5 -17.07 -9.32 -5.80
C ALA A 5 -16.19 -8.15 -5.35
N VAL A 6 -16.67 -7.41 -4.35
CA VAL A 6 -15.90 -6.41 -3.62
C VAL A 6 -15.89 -6.78 -2.14
N VAL A 7 -14.70 -6.89 -1.56
CA VAL A 7 -14.50 -7.23 -0.15
C VAL A 7 -13.96 -6.01 0.58
N PHE A 8 -14.53 -5.74 1.76
CA PHE A 8 -14.12 -4.65 2.65
C PHE A 8 -13.58 -5.24 3.97
N PRO A 9 -12.30 -5.62 4.02
CA PRO A 9 -11.71 -6.28 5.19
C PRO A 9 -11.64 -5.31 6.36
N ARG A 10 -11.89 -5.83 7.57
CA ARG A 10 -11.80 -5.12 8.85
C ARG A 10 -10.52 -5.46 9.61
N SER A 11 -9.80 -6.48 9.19
CA SER A 11 -8.58 -6.95 9.83
C SER A 11 -7.58 -7.48 8.79
N VAL A 12 -6.34 -7.65 9.23
CA VAL A 12 -5.29 -8.29 8.42
C VAL A 12 -5.64 -9.77 8.16
N ASP A 13 -6.31 -10.44 9.09
CA ASP A 13 -6.70 -11.83 8.90
C ASP A 13 -7.78 -11.99 7.82
N GLU A 14 -8.70 -11.03 7.70
CA GLU A 14 -9.69 -11.00 6.61
C GLU A 14 -9.04 -10.74 5.25
N VAL A 15 -7.94 -9.96 5.20
CA VAL A 15 -7.14 -9.77 3.98
C VAL A 15 -6.53 -11.11 3.53
N ILE A 16 -5.93 -11.84 4.47
CA ILE A 16 -5.29 -13.15 4.20
C ILE A 16 -6.34 -14.17 3.78
N ALA A 17 -7.46 -14.25 4.50
CA ALA A 17 -8.57 -15.14 4.15
C ALA A 17 -9.09 -14.86 2.73
N THR A 18 -9.22 -13.59 2.35
CA THR A 18 -9.65 -13.22 0.99
C THR A 18 -8.63 -13.66 -0.07
N GLN A 19 -7.33 -13.49 0.20
CA GLN A 19 -6.27 -13.95 -0.70
C GLN A 19 -6.30 -15.48 -0.86
N GLN A 20 -6.46 -16.22 0.22
CA GLN A 20 -6.53 -17.68 0.19
C GLN A 20 -7.75 -18.18 -0.58
N ILE A 21 -8.92 -17.55 -0.39
CA ILE A 21 -10.14 -17.86 -1.14
C ILE A 21 -9.95 -17.57 -2.63
N ALA A 22 -9.40 -16.41 -2.98
CA ALA A 22 -9.13 -16.04 -4.36
C ALA A 22 -8.18 -17.03 -5.04
N ALA A 23 -7.09 -17.40 -4.35
CA ALA A 23 -6.12 -18.38 -4.84
C ALA A 23 -6.74 -19.78 -5.03
N ALA A 24 -7.50 -20.27 -4.04
CA ALA A 24 -8.17 -21.56 -4.12
C ALA A 24 -9.23 -21.61 -5.24
N ALA A 25 -9.88 -20.48 -5.53
CA ALA A 25 -10.86 -20.36 -6.60
C ALA A 25 -10.24 -20.07 -7.98
N GLY A 26 -8.92 -19.83 -8.08
CA GLY A 26 -8.28 -19.39 -9.32
C GLY A 26 -8.75 -18.02 -9.81
N VAL A 27 -9.23 -17.16 -8.91
CA VAL A 27 -9.78 -15.83 -9.24
C VAL A 27 -8.73 -14.76 -8.96
N ALA A 28 -8.56 -13.83 -9.91
CA ALA A 28 -7.66 -12.69 -9.74
C ALA A 28 -8.09 -11.80 -8.56
N LEU A 29 -7.12 -11.32 -7.79
CA LEU A 29 -7.34 -10.38 -6.69
C LEU A 29 -6.73 -9.02 -7.04
N THR A 30 -7.52 -7.96 -6.96
CA THR A 30 -7.08 -6.58 -7.17
C THR A 30 -7.21 -5.80 -5.87
N VAL A 31 -6.09 -5.32 -5.32
CA VAL A 31 -6.10 -4.47 -4.12
C VAL A 31 -6.43 -3.03 -4.52
N ARG A 32 -7.30 -2.39 -3.75
CA ARG A 32 -7.79 -1.04 -4.01
C ARG A 32 -7.73 -0.20 -2.73
N GLY A 33 -7.25 1.03 -2.90
CA GLY A 33 -7.41 2.13 -1.93
C GLY A 33 -8.66 2.96 -2.23
N ALA A 34 -8.51 4.26 -2.49
CA ALA A 34 -9.65 5.11 -2.93
C ALA A 34 -9.98 5.02 -4.43
N GLY A 35 -9.23 4.24 -5.21
CA GLY A 35 -9.48 4.09 -6.65
C GLY A 35 -9.18 5.33 -7.50
N THR A 36 -8.30 6.22 -7.03
CA THR A 36 -7.95 7.48 -7.73
C THR A 36 -6.92 7.32 -8.86
N SER A 37 -6.46 6.10 -9.13
CA SER A 37 -5.51 5.84 -10.21
C SER A 37 -6.15 5.97 -11.58
N VAL A 38 -5.40 6.54 -12.53
CA VAL A 38 -5.79 6.66 -13.94
C VAL A 38 -5.27 5.50 -14.81
N ALA A 39 -4.39 4.65 -14.27
CA ALA A 39 -3.77 3.54 -14.99
C ALA A 39 -4.62 2.26 -15.02
N GLY A 40 -5.83 2.29 -14.45
CA GLY A 40 -6.73 1.13 -14.40
C GLY A 40 -6.35 0.02 -13.40
N ASN A 41 -5.20 0.13 -12.71
CA ASN A 41 -4.72 -0.85 -11.73
C ASN A 41 -5.58 -0.96 -10.46
N ALA A 42 -6.53 -0.04 -10.25
CA ALA A 42 -7.47 -0.10 -9.12
C ALA A 42 -8.77 -0.88 -9.43
N VAL A 43 -8.89 -1.51 -10.61
CA VAL A 43 -10.05 -2.31 -11.03
C VAL A 43 -9.62 -3.61 -11.71
N GLY A 44 -10.39 -4.67 -11.52
CA GLY A 44 -10.19 -5.96 -12.19
C GLY A 44 -11.49 -6.76 -12.26
N PRO A 45 -11.58 -7.77 -13.15
CA PRO A 45 -12.77 -8.61 -13.29
C PRO A 45 -12.95 -9.59 -12.13
N GLY A 46 -11.92 -9.85 -11.33
CA GLY A 46 -11.96 -10.79 -10.21
C GLY A 46 -12.53 -10.18 -8.93
N ILE A 47 -11.87 -10.45 -7.80
CA ILE A 47 -12.22 -9.88 -6.50
C ILE A 47 -11.48 -8.55 -6.35
N VAL A 48 -12.20 -7.50 -5.95
CA VAL A 48 -11.60 -6.24 -5.51
C VAL A 48 -11.54 -6.22 -3.99
N LEU A 49 -10.34 -6.10 -3.43
CA LEU A 49 -10.11 -5.96 -1.99
C LEU A 49 -9.91 -4.47 -1.66
N ASP A 50 -10.92 -3.84 -1.07
CA ASP A 50 -10.94 -2.41 -0.80
C ASP A 50 -10.53 -2.11 0.65
N MET A 51 -9.33 -1.57 0.80
CA MET A 51 -8.70 -1.29 2.10
C MET A 51 -9.20 0.02 2.73
N SER A 52 -9.91 0.87 1.98
CA SER A 52 -10.20 2.25 2.39
C SER A 52 -11.30 2.37 3.46
N ARG A 53 -12.20 1.38 3.52
CA ARG A 53 -13.42 1.49 4.34
C ARG A 53 -13.20 1.28 5.83
N HIS A 54 -12.35 0.31 6.21
CA HIS A 54 -12.22 -0.13 7.60
C HIS A 54 -10.77 -0.15 8.10
N LEU A 55 -9.77 -0.25 7.21
CA LEU A 55 -8.35 -0.26 7.56
C LEU A 55 -7.74 1.13 7.32
N ASN A 56 -8.24 2.14 8.02
CA ASN A 56 -7.92 3.56 7.81
C ASN A 56 -7.54 4.31 9.10
N ARG A 57 -6.96 3.61 10.08
CA ARG A 57 -6.49 4.19 11.34
C ARG A 57 -5.06 4.73 11.23
N ILE A 58 -4.82 5.85 11.89
CA ILE A 58 -3.48 6.31 12.26
C ILE A 58 -3.18 5.65 13.61
N VAL A 59 -2.29 4.66 13.60
CA VAL A 59 -2.04 3.77 14.74
C VAL A 59 -1.14 4.44 15.78
N ASP A 60 -0.09 5.12 15.32
CA ASP A 60 0.89 5.78 16.18
C ASP A 60 1.57 6.96 15.48
N VAL A 61 2.02 7.95 16.26
CA VAL A 61 2.81 9.10 15.81
C VAL A 61 3.91 9.37 16.82
N ASP A 62 5.16 9.17 16.40
CA ASP A 62 6.36 9.37 17.20
C ASP A 62 7.09 10.64 16.73
N LEU A 63 7.08 11.66 17.59
CA LEU A 63 7.73 12.95 17.33
C LEU A 63 9.25 12.91 17.51
N SER A 64 9.76 12.01 18.36
CA SER A 64 11.20 11.84 18.56
C SER A 64 11.85 11.24 17.32
N GLU A 65 11.22 10.20 16.76
CA GLU A 65 11.72 9.50 15.58
C GLU A 65 11.21 10.11 14.28
N MET A 66 10.31 11.10 14.34
CA MET A 66 9.66 11.73 13.18
C MET A 66 8.95 10.69 12.29
N THR A 67 8.28 9.71 12.89
CA THR A 67 7.56 8.64 12.17
C THR A 67 6.09 8.54 12.55
N ALA A 68 5.29 7.95 11.66
CA ALA A 68 3.89 7.62 11.92
C ALA A 68 3.57 6.22 11.38
N VAL A 69 2.86 5.42 12.18
CA VAL A 69 2.35 4.11 11.79
C VAL A 69 0.89 4.26 11.37
N VAL A 70 0.57 3.85 10.14
CA VAL A 70 -0.76 4.03 9.55
C VAL A 70 -1.25 2.77 8.86
N GLU A 71 -2.56 2.56 8.87
CA GLU A 71 -3.21 1.54 8.05
C GLU A 71 -3.29 2.01 6.58
N PRO A 72 -3.31 1.08 5.60
CA PRO A 72 -3.19 1.43 4.18
C PRO A 72 -4.35 2.27 3.62
N GLY A 73 -5.52 2.25 4.26
CA GLY A 73 -6.70 3.00 3.88
C GLY A 73 -6.75 4.44 4.38
N VAL A 74 -5.76 4.91 5.17
CA VAL A 74 -5.69 6.31 5.63
C VAL A 74 -5.63 7.24 4.42
N VAL A 75 -6.51 8.24 4.38
CA VAL A 75 -6.48 9.32 3.36
C VAL A 75 -5.36 10.30 3.69
N LEU A 76 -4.65 10.79 2.67
CA LEU A 76 -3.51 11.70 2.85
C LEU A 76 -3.87 12.94 3.66
N ASP A 77 -4.99 13.62 3.34
CA ASP A 77 -5.42 14.80 4.11
C ASP A 77 -5.74 14.49 5.57
N ALA A 78 -6.26 13.29 5.88
CA ALA A 78 -6.50 12.88 7.26
C ALA A 78 -5.18 12.72 8.03
N LEU A 79 -4.14 12.17 7.39
CA LEU A 79 -2.80 12.10 7.97
C LEU A 79 -2.22 13.51 8.17
N GLN A 80 -2.25 14.37 7.15
CA GLN A 80 -1.72 15.74 7.27
C GLN A 80 -2.45 16.54 8.36
N HIS A 81 -3.76 16.38 8.47
CA HIS A 81 -4.54 17.01 9.53
C HIS A 81 -4.09 16.54 10.92
N ARG A 82 -3.88 15.24 11.11
CA ARG A 82 -3.38 14.66 12.37
C ARG A 82 -1.95 15.12 12.71
N LEU A 83 -1.15 15.48 11.73
CA LEU A 83 0.20 16.02 11.92
C LEU A 83 0.22 17.57 12.04
N THR A 84 -0.92 18.24 11.92
CA THR A 84 -0.95 19.71 11.99
C THR A 84 -0.48 20.20 13.36
N GLY A 85 0.43 21.18 13.38
CA GLY A 85 1.01 21.74 14.60
C GLY A 85 2.13 20.89 15.24
N SER A 86 2.42 19.70 14.69
CA SER A 86 3.43 18.78 15.21
C SER A 86 4.85 19.08 14.71
N GLY A 87 4.99 19.90 13.67
CA GLY A 87 6.24 20.08 12.93
C GLY A 87 6.51 18.97 11.91
N MET A 88 5.74 17.87 11.91
CA MET A 88 5.82 16.80 10.92
C MET A 88 4.91 17.06 9.71
N ARG A 89 5.30 16.51 8.56
CA ARG A 89 4.51 16.46 7.33
C ARG A 89 4.88 15.23 6.53
N PHE A 90 3.90 14.56 5.91
CA PHE A 90 4.18 13.50 4.94
C PHE A 90 4.41 14.08 3.54
N GLY A 91 5.47 13.62 2.87
CA GLY A 91 6.11 14.33 1.77
C GLY A 91 5.41 14.42 0.39
N PRO A 92 4.78 13.37 -0.15
CA PRO A 92 4.13 13.47 -1.46
C PRO A 92 2.79 14.22 -1.40
N ASP A 93 2.54 15.10 -2.37
CA ASP A 93 1.31 15.91 -2.49
C ASP A 93 0.59 15.71 -3.84
N PRO A 94 0.06 14.51 -4.13
CA PRO A 94 -0.69 14.24 -5.35
C PRO A 94 -1.95 15.12 -5.44
N SER A 95 -2.39 15.45 -6.65
CA SER A 95 -3.63 16.25 -6.89
C SER A 95 -4.90 15.62 -6.33
N THR A 96 -4.85 14.34 -5.96
CA THR A 96 -5.94 13.57 -5.36
C THR A 96 -5.82 13.44 -3.84
N HIS A 97 -4.99 14.25 -3.18
CA HIS A 97 -4.67 14.20 -1.73
C HIS A 97 -5.90 14.11 -0.81
N SER A 98 -7.01 14.74 -1.18
CA SER A 98 -8.27 14.69 -0.42
C SER A 98 -8.97 13.32 -0.43
N ARG A 99 -8.48 12.37 -1.23
CA ARG A 99 -9.09 11.04 -1.39
C ARG A 99 -8.06 9.92 -1.45
N CYS A 100 -6.88 10.13 -2.02
CA CYS A 100 -5.90 9.07 -2.18
C CYS A 100 -5.47 8.52 -0.81
N THR A 101 -5.43 7.19 -0.73
CA THR A 101 -5.03 6.48 0.48
C THR A 101 -3.54 6.21 0.49
N ILE A 102 -2.89 6.14 1.66
CA ILE A 102 -1.46 5.86 1.80
C ILE A 102 -1.03 4.57 1.08
N GLY A 103 -1.80 3.48 1.20
CA GLY A 103 -1.52 2.23 0.49
C GLY A 103 -1.57 2.37 -1.04
N GLY A 104 -2.49 3.20 -1.53
CA GLY A 104 -2.61 3.53 -2.95
C GLY A 104 -1.43 4.39 -3.44
N MET A 105 -0.94 5.31 -2.61
CA MET A 105 0.26 6.10 -2.91
C MET A 105 1.50 5.21 -2.99
N ILE A 106 1.66 4.26 -2.06
CA ILE A 106 2.75 3.28 -2.05
C ILE A 106 2.72 2.42 -3.31
N GLY A 107 1.56 1.84 -3.64
CA GLY A 107 1.40 0.96 -4.81
C GLY A 107 1.62 1.65 -6.16
N ASN A 108 1.55 2.99 -6.22
CA ASN A 108 1.82 3.77 -7.42
C ASN A 108 3.14 4.56 -7.35
N ASN A 109 3.91 4.41 -6.27
CA ASN A 109 5.06 5.28 -5.95
C ASN A 109 4.76 6.77 -6.19
N ALA A 110 3.64 7.24 -5.64
CA ALA A 110 3.10 8.56 -5.97
C ALA A 110 4.10 9.69 -5.70
N CYS A 111 4.07 10.69 -6.57
CA CYS A 111 4.80 11.94 -6.46
C CYS A 111 3.80 13.11 -6.58
N GLY A 112 4.20 14.29 -6.13
CA GLY A 112 3.41 15.51 -6.26
C GLY A 112 4.21 16.68 -6.79
N ALA A 113 3.56 17.85 -6.88
CA ALA A 113 4.14 19.06 -7.46
C ALA A 113 5.40 19.53 -6.70
N HIS A 114 5.50 19.18 -5.41
CA HIS A 114 6.65 19.50 -4.56
C HIS A 114 7.59 18.30 -4.35
N SER A 115 7.56 17.29 -5.23
CA SER A 115 8.43 16.11 -5.14
C SER A 115 9.94 16.44 -5.15
N VAL A 116 10.34 17.60 -5.69
CA VAL A 116 11.72 18.11 -5.58
C VAL A 116 12.12 18.44 -4.13
N ALA A 117 11.16 18.88 -3.31
CA ALA A 117 11.40 19.21 -1.90
C ALA A 117 11.14 18.03 -0.95
N TYR A 118 10.23 17.12 -1.31
CA TYR A 118 9.71 16.11 -0.38
C TYR A 118 9.84 14.66 -0.86
N GLY A 119 10.41 14.43 -2.04
CA GLY A 119 10.57 13.10 -2.62
C GLY A 119 9.26 12.44 -3.02
N ARG A 120 9.39 11.17 -3.42
CA ARG A 120 8.31 10.24 -3.79
C ARG A 120 7.88 9.43 -2.58
N THR A 121 6.76 8.72 -2.71
CA THR A 121 6.24 7.87 -1.63
C THR A 121 7.28 6.86 -1.14
N ALA A 122 8.03 6.20 -2.04
CA ALA A 122 9.06 5.23 -1.64
C ALA A 122 10.20 5.84 -0.79
N GLU A 123 10.51 7.12 -0.98
CA GLU A 123 11.56 7.83 -0.23
C GLU A 123 11.07 8.25 1.17
N ASN A 124 9.76 8.25 1.41
CA ASN A 124 9.14 8.63 2.68
C ASN A 124 8.66 7.41 3.50
N VAL A 125 8.92 6.18 3.03
CA VAL A 125 8.50 4.94 3.70
C VAL A 125 9.71 4.30 4.37
N VAL A 126 9.63 4.16 5.70
CA VAL A 126 10.66 3.49 6.52
C VAL A 126 10.49 1.98 6.49
N SER A 127 9.27 1.49 6.68
CA SER A 127 8.94 0.06 6.65
C SER A 127 7.48 -0.22 6.28
N LEU A 128 7.19 -1.47 5.88
CA LEU A 128 5.87 -1.96 5.48
C LEU A 128 5.63 -3.37 6.01
N ASN A 129 4.45 -3.60 6.59
CA ASN A 129 3.94 -4.95 6.78
C ASN A 129 3.30 -5.44 5.47
N VAL A 130 3.89 -6.45 4.84
CA VAL A 130 3.51 -6.92 3.51
C VAL A 130 2.89 -8.31 3.60
N ILE A 131 1.87 -8.55 2.77
CA ILE A 131 1.35 -9.87 2.43
C ILE A 131 1.63 -10.08 0.93
N ASP A 132 2.39 -11.11 0.56
CA ASP A 132 2.67 -11.41 -0.84
C ASP A 132 1.57 -12.26 -1.50
N GLY A 133 1.75 -12.55 -2.80
CA GLY A 133 0.80 -13.35 -3.58
C GLY A 133 0.60 -14.79 -3.09
N THR A 134 1.46 -15.28 -2.18
CA THR A 134 1.36 -16.60 -1.55
C THR A 134 0.68 -16.55 -0.18
N GLY A 135 0.33 -15.36 0.31
CA GLY A 135 -0.22 -15.15 1.65
C GLY A 135 0.85 -15.04 2.74
N ARG A 136 2.14 -15.03 2.39
CA ARG A 136 3.24 -14.89 3.34
C ARG A 136 3.28 -13.46 3.87
N ARG A 137 3.46 -13.34 5.19
CA ARG A 137 3.69 -12.07 5.88
C ARG A 137 5.17 -11.80 6.12
N PHE A 138 5.59 -10.56 5.93
CA PHE A 138 6.92 -10.10 6.33
C PHE A 138 6.92 -8.58 6.55
N LEU A 139 7.90 -8.11 7.33
CA LEU A 139 8.24 -6.70 7.42
C LEU A 139 9.27 -6.41 6.32
N ALA A 140 9.01 -5.40 5.50
CA ALA A 140 9.97 -4.85 4.56
C ALA A 140 10.44 -3.49 5.06
N GLY A 141 11.72 -3.18 4.94
CA GLY A 141 12.28 -1.88 5.26
C GLY A 141 13.32 -1.44 4.24
N GLN A 142 14.06 -0.39 4.56
CA GLN A 142 15.14 0.12 3.70
C GLN A 142 16.30 -0.89 3.65
N GLY A 143 16.55 -1.48 2.47
CA GLY A 143 17.61 -2.46 2.21
C GLY A 143 17.10 -3.88 1.91
N LEU A 144 17.77 -4.60 1.00
CA LEU A 144 17.37 -5.95 0.55
C LEU A 144 17.53 -7.04 1.62
N ASP A 145 18.39 -6.81 2.61
CA ASP A 145 18.66 -7.78 3.66
C ASP A 145 17.56 -7.82 4.73
N GLN A 146 16.61 -6.87 4.69
CA GLN A 146 15.51 -6.77 5.64
C GLN A 146 14.28 -7.62 5.26
N VAL A 147 14.26 -8.26 4.09
CA VAL A 147 13.13 -9.10 3.66
C VAL A 147 13.53 -10.58 3.60
N PRO A 148 13.27 -11.38 4.66
CA PRO A 148 13.53 -12.81 4.64
C PRO A 148 12.86 -13.49 3.43
N GLY A 149 13.60 -14.28 2.67
CA GLY A 149 13.12 -15.06 1.51
C GLY A 149 12.75 -14.27 0.25
N LEU A 150 13.06 -12.97 0.17
CA LEU A 150 12.92 -12.17 -1.06
C LEU A 150 13.80 -12.70 -2.20
N ARG A 151 15.02 -13.16 -1.87
CA ARG A 151 15.94 -13.77 -2.86
C ARG A 151 15.31 -14.99 -3.53
N ASP A 152 14.64 -15.86 -2.76
CA ASP A 152 13.97 -17.07 -3.27
C ASP A 152 12.73 -16.76 -4.12
N LEU A 153 12.12 -15.59 -3.92
CA LEU A 153 10.98 -15.09 -4.69
C LEU A 153 11.44 -14.47 -6.01
N GLY A 154 12.55 -13.73 -5.98
CA GLY A 154 13.24 -13.24 -7.17
C GLY A 154 13.66 -14.39 -8.09
N HIS A 155 14.38 -15.38 -7.58
CA HIS A 155 14.85 -16.52 -8.38
C HIS A 155 13.73 -17.37 -9.00
N ARG A 156 12.51 -17.38 -8.42
CA ARG A 156 11.37 -18.15 -8.95
C ARG A 156 10.72 -17.55 -10.19
N TYR A 157 10.91 -16.26 -10.44
CA TYR A 157 10.25 -15.54 -11.54
C TYR A 157 11.21 -14.66 -12.38
N GLN A 158 12.51 -14.68 -12.08
CA GLN A 158 13.52 -13.92 -12.81
C GLN A 158 13.93 -14.67 -14.08
N ALA A 159 13.51 -14.15 -15.24
CA ALA A 159 14.09 -14.52 -16.52
C ALA A 159 15.33 -13.66 -16.77
N THR A 160 16.52 -14.27 -16.82
CA THR A 160 17.75 -13.60 -17.24
C THR A 160 17.77 -13.52 -18.76
N ILE A 161 17.73 -12.32 -19.32
CA ILE A 161 17.91 -12.09 -20.77
C ILE A 161 19.41 -11.90 -21.00
N SER A 162 20.04 -12.76 -21.81
CA SER A 162 21.39 -12.52 -22.34
C SER A 162 21.29 -11.95 -23.76
N SER A 163 22.05 -10.88 -24.05
CA SER A 163 22.41 -10.50 -25.42
C SER A 163 23.65 -11.26 -25.88
#